data_AF-A0A7J5TPR3-F1
#
_entry.id   AF-A0A7J5TPR3-F1
#
_cell.length_a   1.000
_cell.length_b   1.000
_cell.length_c   1.000
_cell.angle_alpha   90.00
_cell.angle_beta   90.00
_cell.angle_gamma   90.00
#
_symmetry.space_group_name_H-M   'P 1'
#
loop_
_entity.id
_entity.type
_entity.pdbx_description
1 polymer ?
#
loop_
_entity_poly.entity_id
_entity_poly.type
_entity_poly.pdbx_seq_one_letter_code
_entity_poly.pdbx_strand_id
1 'polypeptide(L)'
;MPRRPTMRREAQSTSALEGTFEPLETVLAQDYEVGEDKSGLSESMREVLNYLDAAECGIGQIQSGHPISLHSRARIAKASCEGHEVRQSTGRGYTIHPSVHRLTHAAHRGCAFRAHASRSRPGYSRPVACGLVEVT
;
A
#
# COMPACT_ATOMS: atom_id res chain seq x y z
N MET A 1 15.99 18.02 10.39
CA MET A 1 14.76 17.30 9.98
C MET A 1 13.65 17.51 11.01
N PRO A 2 12.61 18.32 10.75
CA PRO A 2 11.42 18.44 11.61
C PRO A 2 10.21 17.61 11.14
N ARG A 3 10.36 16.70 10.16
CA ARG A 3 9.22 16.01 9.50
C ARG A 3 8.71 14.76 10.20
N ARG A 4 9.42 14.22 11.19
CA ARG A 4 9.13 12.89 11.78
C ARG A 4 7.73 12.78 12.41
N PRO A 5 7.25 13.76 13.22
CA PRO A 5 5.93 13.63 13.84
C PRO A 5 4.78 13.71 12.83
N THR A 6 4.88 14.62 11.85
CA THR A 6 3.85 14.79 10.82
C THR A 6 3.76 13.56 9.91
N MET A 7 4.90 13.03 9.48
CA MET A 7 4.93 11.85 8.60
C MET A 7 4.45 10.58 9.32
N ARG A 8 4.76 10.43 10.61
CA ARG A 8 4.23 9.32 11.44
C ARG A 8 2.72 9.39 11.61
N ARG A 9 2.15 10.58 11.77
CA ARG A 9 0.69 10.76 11.78
C ARG A 9 0.06 10.39 10.44
N GLU A 10 0.66 10.82 9.34
CA GLU A 10 0.18 10.49 7.99
C GLU A 10 0.22 8.98 7.75
N ALA A 11 1.33 8.33 8.11
CA ALA A 11 1.52 6.88 8.01
C ALA A 11 0.42 6.13 8.76
N GLN A 12 0.21 6.48 10.03
CA GLN A 12 -0.83 5.88 10.86
C GLN A 12 -2.23 6.07 10.25
N SER A 13 -2.55 7.27 9.76
CA SER A 13 -3.86 7.54 9.17
C SER A 13 -4.07 6.77 7.85
N THR A 14 -3.03 6.61 7.04
CA THR A 14 -3.12 5.88 5.76
C THR A 14 -3.27 4.39 6.01
N SER A 15 -2.45 3.80 6.89
CA SER A 15 -2.57 2.39 7.26
C SER A 15 -3.95 2.08 7.85
N ALA A 16 -4.52 3.00 8.65
CA ALA A 16 -5.86 2.84 9.20
C ALA A 16 -6.96 2.78 8.11
N LEU A 17 -6.78 3.47 6.98
CA LEU A 17 -7.71 3.38 5.84
C LEU A 17 -7.63 2.02 5.12
N GLU A 18 -6.49 1.33 5.20
CA GLU A 18 -6.27 0.02 4.60
C GLU A 18 -6.71 -1.14 5.51
N GLY A 19 -7.15 -0.82 6.73
CA GLY A 19 -7.64 -1.79 7.72
C GLY A 19 -6.61 -2.13 8.81
N THR A 20 -5.46 -1.47 8.80
CA THR A 20 -4.37 -1.72 9.75
C THR A 20 -4.28 -0.60 10.76
N PHE A 21 -4.50 -0.94 12.02
CA PHE A 21 -4.56 0.04 13.09
C PHE A 21 -3.41 -0.14 14.10
N GLU A 22 -2.63 0.92 14.27
CA GLU A 22 -1.79 1.14 15.46
C GLU A 22 -2.17 2.46 16.14
N PRO A 23 -2.17 2.52 17.50
CA PRO A 23 -2.38 3.77 18.21
C PRO A 23 -1.32 4.81 17.85
N LEU A 24 -1.74 6.05 17.61
CA LEU A 24 -0.83 7.13 17.21
C LEU A 24 0.25 7.37 18.27
N GLU A 25 -0.08 7.23 19.54
CA GLU A 25 0.86 7.38 20.65
C GLU A 25 1.98 6.33 20.57
N THR A 26 1.63 5.08 20.25
CA THR A 26 2.60 3.99 20.05
C THR A 26 3.49 4.27 18.84
N VAL A 27 2.91 4.70 17.72
CA VAL A 27 3.65 5.05 16.50
C VAL A 27 4.62 6.22 16.75
N LEU A 28 4.20 7.23 17.51
CA LEU A 28 5.05 8.37 17.84
C LEU A 28 6.16 8.01 18.83
N ALA A 29 5.87 7.14 19.80
CA ALA A 29 6.83 6.68 20.80
C ALA A 29 7.85 5.67 20.25
N GLN A 30 7.55 5.04 19.10
CA GLN A 30 8.46 4.09 18.48
C GLN A 30 9.78 4.77 18.10
N ASP A 31 10.86 4.23 18.66
CA ASP A 31 12.23 4.57 18.25
C ASP A 31 12.53 3.74 17.01
N TYR A 32 12.46 4.40 15.85
CA TYR A 32 12.64 3.80 14.55
C TYR A 32 13.21 4.83 13.59
N GLU A 33 14.26 4.43 12.91
CA GLU A 33 14.88 5.13 11.80
C GLU A 33 14.68 4.37 10.49
N VAL A 34 14.52 5.12 9.41
CA VAL A 34 14.23 4.59 8.07
C VAL A 34 15.30 3.59 7.65
N GLY A 35 14.86 2.39 7.26
CA GLY A 35 15.72 1.27 6.88
C GLY A 35 16.23 0.40 8.04
N GLU A 36 15.86 0.67 9.29
CA GLU A 36 16.11 -0.26 10.39
C GLU A 36 15.27 -1.54 10.27
N ASP A 37 15.77 -2.62 10.88
CA ASP A 37 15.07 -3.91 10.92
C ASP A 37 13.76 -3.81 11.73
N LYS A 38 12.70 -4.42 11.20
CA LYS A 38 11.36 -4.41 11.78
C LYS A 38 10.87 -5.82 12.15
N SER A 39 11.72 -6.85 12.01
CA SER A 39 11.35 -8.25 12.19
C SER A 39 10.72 -8.57 13.57
N GLY A 40 11.12 -7.82 14.61
CA GLY A 40 10.60 -7.97 15.98
C GLY A 40 9.27 -7.24 16.27
N LEU A 41 8.72 -6.49 15.31
CA LEU A 41 7.51 -5.67 15.51
C LEU A 41 6.23 -6.42 15.11
N SER A 42 5.08 -5.94 15.58
CA SER A 42 3.77 -6.40 15.10
C SER A 42 3.62 -6.16 13.61
N GLU A 43 2.77 -6.94 12.94
CA GLU A 43 2.45 -6.75 11.52
C GLU A 43 1.87 -5.35 11.27
N SER A 44 0.99 -4.89 12.16
CA SER A 44 0.38 -3.57 12.09
C SER A 44 1.39 -2.42 12.25
N MET A 45 2.37 -2.55 13.16
CA MET A 45 3.45 -1.57 13.29
C MET A 45 4.40 -1.62 12.09
N ARG A 46 4.72 -2.82 11.58
CA ARG A 46 5.53 -2.98 10.36
C ARG A 46 4.93 -2.23 9.18
N GLU A 47 3.62 -2.37 8.96
CA GLU A 47 2.92 -1.64 7.89
C GLU A 47 3.02 -0.12 8.03
N VAL A 48 2.80 0.42 9.24
CA VAL A 48 2.93 1.85 9.50
C VAL A 48 4.36 2.33 9.24
N LEU A 49 5.37 1.57 9.65
CA LEU A 49 6.77 1.94 9.43
C LEU A 49 7.24 1.71 7.99
N ASN A 50 6.65 0.77 7.26
CA ASN A 50 6.92 0.58 5.82
C ASN A 50 6.44 1.79 5.01
N TYR A 51 5.35 2.44 5.42
CA TYR A 51 4.94 3.72 4.84
C TYR A 51 6.05 4.78 4.96
N LEU A 52 6.74 4.84 6.10
CA LEU A 52 7.84 5.80 6.31
C LEU A 52 8.99 5.55 5.34
N ASP A 53 9.39 4.29 5.16
CA ASP A 53 10.43 3.92 4.21
C ASP A 53 10.01 4.22 2.77
N ALA A 54 8.75 3.95 2.43
CA ALA A 54 8.19 4.25 1.12
C ALA A 54 8.15 5.76 0.83
N ALA A 55 7.75 6.57 1.82
CA ALA A 55 7.71 8.02 1.72
C ALA A 55 9.12 8.60 1.53
N GLU A 56 10.09 8.21 2.35
CA GLU A 56 11.48 8.67 2.22
C GLU A 56 12.13 8.15 0.92
N CYS A 57 11.80 6.93 0.47
CA CYS A 57 12.22 6.43 -0.84
C CYS A 57 11.71 7.32 -1.99
N GLY A 58 10.45 7.75 -1.94
CA GLY A 58 9.85 8.63 -2.94
C GLY A 58 10.43 10.05 -2.91
N ILE A 59 10.56 10.62 -1.71
CA ILE A 59 11.14 11.95 -1.48
C ILE A 59 12.59 11.99 -1.96
N GLY A 60 13.39 10.98 -1.60
CA GLY A 60 14.79 10.88 -2.01
C GLY A 60 14.95 10.78 -3.54
N GLN A 61 14.04 10.09 -4.23
CA GLN A 61 14.04 10.04 -5.69
C GLN A 61 13.80 11.42 -6.32
N ILE A 62 12.80 12.15 -5.83
CA ILE A 62 12.47 13.51 -6.30
C ILE A 62 13.64 14.46 -6.03
N GLN A 63 14.21 14.43 -4.83
CA GLN A 63 15.36 15.25 -4.47
C GLN A 63 16.60 14.96 -5.33
N SER A 64 16.75 13.72 -5.77
CA SER A 64 17.83 13.30 -6.68
C SER A 64 17.53 13.61 -8.16
N GLY A 65 16.46 14.35 -8.47
CA GLY A 65 16.10 14.77 -9.83
C GLY A 65 15.38 13.70 -10.66
N HIS A 66 14.94 12.59 -10.07
CA HIS A 66 14.20 11.56 -10.79
C HIS A 66 12.72 11.97 -10.92
N PRO A 67 12.15 11.97 -12.14
CA PRO A 67 10.74 12.26 -12.33
C PRO A 67 9.85 11.14 -11.78
N ILE A 68 8.60 11.49 -11.48
CA ILE A 68 7.56 10.50 -11.15
C ILE A 68 7.35 9.60 -12.37
N SER A 69 7.57 8.30 -12.20
CA SER A 69 7.59 7.31 -13.27
C SER A 69 7.09 5.95 -12.78
N LEU A 70 6.85 5.02 -13.71
CA LEU A 70 6.53 3.64 -13.34
C LEU A 70 7.65 2.98 -12.52
N HIS A 71 8.91 3.39 -12.76
CA HIS A 71 10.06 2.96 -12.00
C HIS A 71 10.00 3.49 -10.55
N SER A 72 9.73 4.79 -10.36
CA SER A 72 9.61 5.35 -9.01
C SER A 72 8.45 4.71 -8.24
N ARG A 73 7.31 4.48 -8.91
CA ARG A 73 6.17 3.73 -8.37
C ARG A 73 6.57 2.34 -7.90
N ALA A 74 7.30 1.58 -8.72
CA ALA A 74 7.70 0.22 -8.37
C ALA A 74 8.63 0.18 -7.15
N ARG A 75 9.53 1.17 -7.02
CA ARG A 75 10.43 1.29 -5.86
C ARG A 75 9.67 1.62 -4.58
N ILE A 76 8.74 2.58 -4.64
CA ILE A 76 7.90 2.97 -3.50
C ILE A 76 7.02 1.80 -3.05
N ALA A 77 6.37 1.11 -4.01
CA ALA A 77 5.55 -0.06 -3.72
C ALA A 77 6.36 -1.21 -3.09
N LYS A 78 7.61 -1.42 -3.54
CA LYS A 78 8.50 -2.42 -2.94
C LYS A 78 8.79 -2.11 -1.46
N ALA A 79 9.14 -0.86 -1.15
CA ALA A 79 9.40 -0.44 0.24
C ALA A 79 8.15 -0.57 1.12
N SER A 80 6.98 -0.23 0.58
CA SER A 80 5.72 -0.33 1.31
C SER A 80 5.32 -1.78 1.65
N CYS A 81 5.68 -2.74 0.80
CA CYS A 81 5.28 -4.15 0.94
C CYS A 81 6.39 -5.04 1.55
N GLU A 82 7.44 -4.45 2.12
CA GLU A 82 8.55 -5.22 2.68
C GLU A 82 8.07 -6.11 3.84
N GLY A 83 8.43 -7.39 3.82
CA GLY A 83 7.97 -8.38 4.80
C GLY A 83 6.54 -8.89 4.61
N HIS A 84 5.82 -8.44 3.58
CA HIS A 84 4.49 -8.98 3.25
C HIS A 84 4.64 -10.20 2.34
N GLU A 85 3.86 -11.25 2.61
CA GLU A 85 3.67 -12.33 1.64
C GLU A 85 2.85 -11.79 0.46
N VAL A 86 3.55 -11.30 -0.57
CA VAL A 86 2.91 -10.97 -1.84
C VAL A 86 2.42 -12.27 -2.47
N ARG A 87 1.10 -12.49 -2.46
CA ARG A 87 0.47 -13.52 -3.29
C ARG A 87 0.83 -13.22 -4.74
N GLN A 88 1.80 -13.97 -5.27
CA GLN A 88 2.36 -13.72 -6.59
C GLN A 88 1.24 -13.75 -7.64
N SER A 89 0.87 -12.58 -8.19
CA SER A 89 0.30 -12.52 -9.53
C SER A 89 1.49 -12.44 -10.47
N THR A 90 1.70 -13.51 -11.23
CA THR A 90 2.74 -13.59 -12.26
C THR A 90 2.72 -12.33 -13.13
N GLY A 91 3.87 -11.67 -13.20
CA GLY A 91 4.00 -10.28 -13.65
C GLY A 91 3.34 -9.97 -14.98
N ARG A 92 2.27 -9.16 -14.95
CA ARG A 92 1.82 -8.19 -15.96
C ARG A 92 0.45 -7.68 -15.49
N GLY A 93 0.48 -6.69 -14.60
CA GLY A 93 -0.76 -6.21 -13.97
C GLY A 93 -1.45 -7.29 -13.13
N TYR A 94 -2.65 -6.97 -12.67
CA TYR A 94 -3.46 -7.91 -11.90
C TYR A 94 -4.04 -8.97 -12.85
N THR A 95 -3.57 -10.22 -12.75
CA THR A 95 -4.15 -11.37 -13.49
C THR A 95 -5.59 -11.66 -13.08
N ILE A 96 -5.96 -11.23 -11.87
CA ILE A 96 -7.30 -11.29 -11.30
C ILE A 96 -7.73 -9.85 -11.05
N HIS A 97 -8.89 -9.44 -11.56
CA HIS A 97 -9.39 -8.08 -11.34
C HIS A 97 -9.51 -7.81 -9.82
N PRO A 98 -8.79 -6.83 -9.25
CA PRO A 98 -8.90 -6.54 -7.83
C PRO A 98 -10.29 -5.96 -7.54
N SER A 99 -10.85 -6.31 -6.39
CA SER A 99 -12.02 -5.62 -5.85
C SER A 99 -11.58 -4.39 -5.07
N VAL A 100 -12.17 -3.25 -5.37
CA VAL A 100 -11.96 -2.01 -4.63
C VAL A 100 -13.04 -1.93 -3.54
N HIS A 101 -12.63 -1.97 -2.29
CA HIS A 101 -13.54 -1.84 -1.15
C HIS A 101 -13.61 -0.38 -0.71
N ARG A 102 -14.82 0.11 -0.43
CA ARG A 102 -15.03 1.43 0.18
C ARG A 102 -15.22 1.23 1.68
N LEU A 103 -14.35 1.81 2.51
CA LEU A 103 -14.62 1.89 3.95
C LEU A 103 -15.92 2.69 4.16
N THR A 104 -16.88 2.07 4.83
CA THR A 104 -18.12 2.75 5.26
C THR A 104 -18.01 3.06 6.75
N HIS A 105 -18.47 4.24 7.16
CA HIS A 105 -18.32 4.80 8.51
C HIS A 105 -18.91 3.91 9.65
N ALA A 106 -19.70 2.88 9.29
CA ALA A 106 -20.36 1.98 10.24
C ALA A 106 -19.48 0.83 10.78
N ALA A 107 -18.27 0.63 10.25
CA ALA A 107 -17.41 -0.50 10.62
C ALA A 107 -16.68 -0.35 11.99
N HIS A 108 -16.88 0.77 12.71
CA HIS A 108 -16.13 1.07 13.94
C HIS A 108 -16.65 0.34 15.21
N ARG A 109 -17.57 -0.62 15.09
CA ARG A 109 -17.95 -1.54 16.17
C ARG A 109 -17.68 -3.00 15.78
N GLY A 110 -16.43 -3.42 15.94
CA GLY A 110 -16.10 -4.80 16.35
C GLY A 110 -16.30 -5.93 15.33
N CYS A 111 -15.90 -5.78 14.07
CA CYS A 111 -15.90 -6.90 13.12
C CYS A 111 -14.57 -7.03 12.39
N ALA A 112 -13.83 -8.12 12.69
CA ALA A 112 -12.75 -8.61 11.84
C ALA A 112 -13.27 -8.82 10.41
N PHE A 113 -12.55 -8.29 9.42
CA PHE A 113 -12.88 -8.48 8.01
C PHE A 113 -12.65 -9.95 7.65
N ARG A 114 -13.67 -10.80 7.78
CA ARG A 114 -13.61 -12.18 7.30
C ARG A 114 -13.72 -12.14 5.78
N ALA A 115 -12.60 -12.40 5.10
CA ALA A 115 -12.56 -12.50 3.65
C ALA A 115 -13.58 -13.54 3.15
N HIS A 116 -14.68 -13.09 2.57
CA HIS A 116 -15.60 -13.98 1.87
C HIS A 116 -14.97 -14.36 0.53
N ALA A 117 -14.71 -15.66 0.34
CA ALA A 117 -14.32 -16.21 -0.95
C ALA A 117 -15.35 -15.80 -2.02
N SER A 118 -14.91 -14.99 -2.99
CA SER A 118 -15.73 -14.51 -4.09
C SER A 118 -16.22 -15.69 -4.92
N ARG A 119 -17.52 -15.98 -4.88
CA ARG A 119 -18.18 -16.91 -5.80
C ARG A 119 -18.23 -16.26 -7.18
N SER A 120 -17.53 -16.85 -8.15
CA SER A 120 -17.58 -16.43 -9.56
C SER A 120 -19.02 -16.43 -10.08
N ARG A 121 -19.50 -15.28 -10.57
CA ARG A 121 -20.75 -15.19 -11.33
C ARG A 121 -20.43 -15.37 -12.82
N PRO A 122 -21.03 -16.35 -13.52
CA PRO A 122 -20.88 -16.48 -14.96
C PRO A 122 -21.78 -15.46 -15.66
N GLY A 123 -21.25 -14.72 -16.63
CA GLY A 123 -22.10 -14.02 -17.60
C GLY A 123 -21.78 -12.55 -17.88
N TYR A 124 -20.54 -12.20 -18.20
CA TYR A 124 -20.28 -11.04 -19.06
C TYR A 124 -19.13 -11.33 -20.02
N SER A 125 -19.48 -11.90 -21.17
CA SER A 125 -18.63 -12.03 -22.35
C SER A 125 -19.12 -11.05 -23.41
N ARG A 126 -18.40 -9.93 -23.59
CA ARG A 126 -18.35 -9.22 -24.87
C ARG A 126 -16.91 -8.72 -25.10
N PRO A 127 -16.26 -9.10 -26.23
CA PRO A 127 -14.96 -8.56 -26.58
C PRO A 127 -15.15 -7.14 -27.10
N VAL A 128 -14.48 -6.16 -26.50
CA VAL A 128 -14.25 -4.87 -27.16
C VAL A 128 -13.03 -5.06 -28.04
N ALA A 129 -13.26 -5.10 -29.35
CA ALA A 129 -12.21 -5.16 -30.35
C ALA A 129 -11.31 -3.91 -30.22
N CYS A 130 -10.01 -4.13 -29.99
CA CYS A 130 -9.00 -3.09 -30.15
C CYS A 130 -8.92 -2.72 -31.65
N GLY A 131 -9.37 -1.51 -31.99
CA GLY A 131 -8.95 -0.85 -33.22
C GLY A 131 -7.54 -0.31 -33.04
N LEU A 132 -6.57 -0.87 -33.75
CA LEU A 132 -5.28 -0.24 -34.01
C LEU A 132 -5.52 0.96 -34.92
N VAL A 133 -5.17 2.16 -34.46
CA VAL A 133 -4.89 3.29 -35.36
C VAL A 133 -3.38 3.37 -35.45
N GLU A 134 -2.83 2.89 -36.56
CA GLU A 134 -1.47 3.19 -36.95
C GLU A 134 -1.41 4.66 -37.39
N VAL A 135 -0.48 5.41 -36.80
CA VAL A 135 -0.14 6.77 -37.20
C VAL A 135 1.04 6.67 -38.14
N THR A 136 0.80 6.92 -39.42
CA THR A 136 1.78 7.45 -40.39
C THR A 136 1.08 8.44 -41.29
#